data_AF-A0A7Y8IMT7-F1
#
_entry.id   AF-A0A7Y8IMT7-F1
#
_cell.length_a   1.000
_cell.length_b   1.000
_cell.length_c   1.000
_cell.angle_alpha   90.00
_cell.angle_beta   90.00
_cell.angle_gamma   90.00
#
_symmetry.space_group_name_H-M   'P 1'
#
loop_
_entity.id
_entity.type
_entity.pdbx_description
1 polymer ?
#
loop_
_entity_poly.entity_id
_entity_poly.type
_entity_poly.pdbx_seq_one_letter_code
_entity_poly.pdbx_strand_id
1 'polypeptide(L)'
;MAVRLVPLGGVGEFGANSLLVEAEGGEAVLVDVGAAFSELEPFGVAYELPDFGALAGAEVRGILVTHGHDDHARGFAEAVAAFPTAKVAGSRATLARLQLAVDESPLEWQRLAGGGALP
;
A
#
# COMPACT_ATOMS: atom_id res chain seq x y z
N MET A 1 1.89 -14.79 -21.14
CA MET A 1 2.31 -14.00 -19.97
C MET A 1 2.08 -12.54 -20.23
N ALA A 2 0.86 -12.11 -19.91
CA ALA A 2 0.49 -10.70 -19.81
C ALA A 2 0.52 -10.26 -18.34
N VAL A 3 0.75 -8.97 -18.11
CA VAL A 3 0.63 -8.31 -16.80
C VAL A 3 -0.40 -7.22 -16.93
N ARG A 4 -1.32 -7.13 -15.96
CA ARG A 4 -2.34 -6.09 -15.90
C ARG A 4 -1.95 -5.05 -14.85
N LEU A 5 -2.05 -3.77 -15.25
CA LEU A 5 -1.79 -2.62 -14.40
C LEU A 5 -3.12 -1.91 -14.13
N VAL A 6 -3.50 -1.79 -12.87
CA VAL A 6 -4.78 -1.18 -12.46
C VAL A 6 -4.50 -0.06 -11.47
N PRO A 7 -4.53 1.21 -11.90
CA PRO A 7 -4.44 2.31 -10.96
C PRO A 7 -5.71 2.35 -10.11
N LEU A 8 -5.52 2.30 -8.80
CA LEU A 8 -6.59 2.44 -7.81
C LEU A 8 -6.71 3.88 -7.30
N GLY A 9 -5.63 4.66 -7.44
CA GLY A 9 -5.58 6.10 -7.23
C GLY A 9 -4.25 6.70 -7.71
N GLY A 10 -4.18 8.03 -7.79
CA GLY A 10 -3.00 8.78 -8.25
C GLY A 10 -2.90 9.01 -9.76
N VAL A 11 -3.94 8.67 -10.53
CA VAL A 11 -4.03 8.94 -11.98
C VAL A 11 -5.15 9.95 -12.24
N GLY A 12 -4.78 11.13 -12.73
CA GLY A 12 -5.73 12.22 -12.97
C GLY A 12 -6.07 13.04 -11.72
N GLU A 13 -5.40 12.76 -10.60
CA GLU A 13 -5.58 13.41 -9.29
C GLU A 13 -4.23 13.54 -8.56
N PHE A 14 -4.21 14.28 -7.45
CA PHE A 14 -3.05 14.37 -6.56
C PHE A 14 -3.34 13.59 -5.28
N GLY A 15 -2.48 12.61 -4.96
CA GLY A 15 -2.65 11.76 -3.79
C GLY A 15 -3.16 10.37 -4.13
N ALA A 16 -3.46 9.60 -3.09
CA ALA A 16 -4.03 8.25 -3.18
C ALA A 16 -3.25 7.28 -4.08
N ASN A 17 -1.92 7.48 -4.23
CA ASN A 17 -1.13 6.65 -5.13
C ASN A 17 -1.24 5.18 -4.73
N SER A 18 -1.81 4.37 -5.62
CA SER A 18 -1.86 2.93 -5.45
C SER A 18 -2.10 2.26 -6.80
N LEU A 19 -1.26 1.28 -7.10
CA LEU A 19 -1.29 0.53 -8.35
C LEU A 19 -1.31 -0.97 -8.06
N LEU A 20 -2.33 -1.66 -8.56
CA LEU A 20 -2.33 -3.12 -8.60
C LEU A 20 -1.54 -3.59 -9.83
N VAL A 21 -0.54 -4.41 -9.59
CA VAL A 21 0.20 -5.15 -10.62
C VAL A 21 -0.20 -6.61 -10.52
N GLU A 22 -0.98 -7.08 -11.49
CA GLU A 22 -1.58 -8.41 -11.50
C GLU A 22 -0.98 -9.28 -12.60
N ALA A 23 -0.51 -10.46 -12.25
CA ALA A 23 0.02 -11.44 -13.18
C ALA A 23 -1.10 -12.29 -13.79
N GLU A 24 -0.83 -12.88 -14.96
CA GLU A 24 -1.66 -13.93 -15.53
C GLU A 24 -1.75 -15.12 -14.54
N GLY A 25 -2.91 -15.30 -13.92
CA GLY A 25 -3.12 -16.26 -12.81
C GLY A 25 -3.77 -15.66 -11.56
N GLY A 26 -3.87 -14.33 -11.47
CA GLY A 26 -4.60 -13.61 -10.40
C GLY A 26 -3.75 -13.23 -9.17
N GLU A 27 -2.48 -13.65 -9.15
CA GLU A 27 -1.52 -13.17 -8.15
C GLU A 27 -1.16 -11.72 -8.43
N ALA A 28 -1.15 -10.90 -7.37
CA ALA A 28 -0.92 -9.48 -7.50
C ALA A 28 0.02 -8.91 -6.44
N VAL A 29 0.58 -7.74 -6.75
CA VAL A 29 1.30 -6.88 -5.82
C VAL A 29 0.69 -5.50 -5.88
N LEU A 30 0.47 -4.88 -4.72
CA LEU A 30 0.15 -3.46 -4.63
C LEU A 30 1.45 -2.65 -4.59
N VAL A 31 1.49 -1.58 -5.37
CA VAL A 31 2.55 -0.56 -5.31
C VAL A 31 1.92 0.71 -4.74
N ASP A 32 2.39 1.09 -3.56
CA ASP A 32 1.89 2.17 -2.72
C ASP A 32 0.42 2.01 -2.27
N VAL A 33 0.13 2.68 -1.16
CA VAL A 33 -1.14 2.65 -0.40
C VAL A 33 -1.40 4.05 0.15
N GLY A 34 -1.36 5.03 -0.75
CA GLY A 34 -1.44 6.44 -0.44
C GLY A 34 -2.80 6.94 0.00
N ALA A 35 -2.84 8.18 0.50
CA ALA A 35 -4.07 8.92 0.72
C ALA A 35 -4.12 10.21 -0.11
N ALA A 36 -5.31 10.67 -0.45
CA ALA A 36 -5.55 12.00 -0.99
C ALA A 36 -6.23 12.88 0.08
N PHE A 37 -5.99 14.19 0.04
CA PHE A 37 -6.79 15.11 0.87
C PHE A 37 -8.23 15.12 0.37
N SER A 38 -9.18 15.05 1.29
CA SER A 38 -10.60 15.01 0.92
C SER A 38 -11.17 16.42 0.76
N GLU A 39 -12.00 16.61 -0.27
CA GLU A 39 -12.84 17.82 -0.38
C GLU A 39 -13.92 17.89 0.71
N LEU A 40 -14.14 16.78 1.42
CA LEU A 40 -15.07 16.67 2.55
C LEU A 40 -14.41 17.00 3.90
N GLU A 41 -13.22 17.60 3.90
CA GLU A 41 -12.56 18.11 5.12
C GLU A 41 -13.48 19.02 5.96
N PRO A 42 -14.30 19.92 5.40
CA PRO A 42 -15.26 20.72 6.19
C PRO A 42 -16.29 19.89 6.96
N PHE A 43 -16.48 18.62 6.58
CA PHE A 43 -17.38 17.66 7.23
C PHE A 43 -16.63 16.66 8.13
N GLY A 44 -15.34 16.88 8.37
CA GLY A 44 -14.50 16.08 9.26
C GLY A 44 -13.81 14.88 8.60
N VAL A 45 -13.86 14.75 7.27
CA VAL A 45 -13.14 13.71 6.53
C VAL A 45 -11.79 14.27 6.10
N ALA A 46 -10.71 13.93 6.80
CA ALA A 46 -9.40 14.53 6.54
C ALA A 46 -8.74 14.03 5.23
N TYR A 47 -8.97 12.77 4.87
CA TYR A 47 -8.35 12.14 3.71
C TYR A 47 -9.19 10.96 3.20
N GLU A 48 -8.93 10.60 1.96
CA GLU A 48 -9.54 9.47 1.24
C GLU A 48 -8.45 8.45 0.89
N LEU A 49 -8.83 7.18 0.86
CA LEU A 49 -7.96 6.06 0.51
C LEU A 49 -8.51 5.32 -0.72
N PRO A 50 -7.65 4.63 -1.48
CA PRO A 50 -8.10 3.65 -2.46
C PRO A 50 -9.01 2.58 -1.81
N ASP A 51 -10.01 2.10 -2.55
CA ASP A 51 -10.89 1.05 -2.07
C ASP A 51 -10.19 -0.33 -2.14
N PHE A 52 -9.47 -0.67 -1.07
CA PHE A 52 -8.84 -1.99 -0.93
C PHE A 52 -9.88 -3.12 -0.78
N GLY A 53 -11.09 -2.81 -0.30
CA GLY A 53 -12.17 -3.79 -0.16
C GLY A 53 -12.67 -4.29 -1.52
N ALA A 54 -12.64 -3.44 -2.55
CA ALA A 54 -12.93 -3.82 -3.92
C ALA A 54 -11.98 -4.91 -4.48
N LEU A 55 -10.82 -5.12 -3.84
CA LEU A 55 -9.84 -6.14 -4.23
C LEU A 55 -9.97 -7.45 -3.45
N ALA A 56 -11.02 -7.66 -2.65
CA ALA A 56 -11.15 -8.86 -1.82
C ALA A 56 -11.11 -10.21 -2.58
N GLY A 57 -11.30 -10.20 -3.91
CA GLY A 57 -11.13 -11.37 -4.77
C GLY A 57 -9.75 -11.53 -5.41
N ALA A 58 -8.85 -10.56 -5.27
CA ALA A 58 -7.50 -10.59 -5.79
C ALA A 58 -6.53 -11.25 -4.79
N GLU A 59 -5.58 -12.04 -5.29
CA GLU A 59 -4.58 -12.69 -4.44
C GLU A 59 -3.36 -11.77 -4.27
N VAL A 60 -3.52 -10.73 -3.46
CA VAL A 60 -2.43 -9.77 -3.17
C VAL A 60 -1.38 -10.43 -2.28
N ARG A 61 -0.23 -10.77 -2.88
CA ARG A 61 0.91 -11.44 -2.23
C ARG A 61 1.89 -10.47 -1.59
N GLY A 62 1.86 -9.21 -2.01
CA GLY A 62 2.81 -8.22 -1.52
C GLY A 62 2.29 -6.79 -1.64
N ILE A 63 2.83 -5.95 -0.76
CA ILE A 63 2.63 -4.50 -0.75
C ILE A 63 4.02 -3.87 -0.79
N LEU A 64 4.35 -3.23 -1.90
CA LEU A 64 5.57 -2.47 -2.10
C LEU A 64 5.28 -1.00 -1.82
N VAL A 65 5.95 -0.40 -0.84
CA VAL A 65 5.87 1.05 -0.60
C VAL A 65 7.17 1.72 -1.04
N THR A 66 7.06 2.65 -1.98
CA THR A 66 8.19 3.32 -2.62
C THR A 66 8.91 4.25 -1.65
N HIS A 67 8.16 5.08 -0.92
CA HIS A 67 8.67 6.01 0.10
C HIS A 67 7.60 6.41 1.12
N GLY A 68 8.01 7.12 2.17
CA GLY A 68 7.18 7.37 3.36
C GLY A 68 6.31 8.63 3.32
N HIS A 69 6.09 9.26 2.15
CA HIS A 69 5.12 10.36 2.08
C HIS A 69 3.69 9.83 2.19
N ASP A 70 2.79 10.65 2.74
CA ASP A 70 1.43 10.23 3.06
C ASP A 70 0.60 9.87 1.82
N ASP A 71 0.87 10.51 0.69
CA ASP A 71 0.29 10.18 -0.61
C ASP A 71 0.77 8.85 -1.19
N HIS A 72 1.67 8.13 -0.51
CA HIS A 72 2.14 6.79 -0.86
C HIS A 72 1.97 5.76 0.27
N ALA A 73 1.92 6.21 1.54
CA ALA A 73 2.05 5.34 2.70
C ALA A 73 0.92 5.45 3.73
N ARG A 74 0.07 6.49 3.67
CA ARG A 74 -0.88 6.78 4.76
C ARG A 74 -1.93 5.69 4.96
N GLY A 75 -2.41 5.05 3.90
CA GLY A 75 -3.42 3.98 3.95
C GLY A 75 -2.85 2.59 4.26
N PHE A 76 -1.63 2.52 4.78
CA PHE A 76 -0.96 1.24 5.01
C PHE A 76 -1.69 0.36 6.03
N ALA A 77 -2.21 0.93 7.12
CA ALA A 77 -2.91 0.16 8.15
C ALA A 77 -4.16 -0.53 7.59
N GLU A 78 -4.91 0.18 6.76
CA GLU A 78 -6.10 -0.30 6.08
C GLU A 78 -5.75 -1.35 5.02
N ALA A 79 -4.67 -1.15 4.27
CA ALA A 79 -4.21 -2.11 3.27
C ALA A 79 -3.78 -3.44 3.90
N VAL A 80 -3.02 -3.43 5.01
CA VAL A 80 -2.61 -4.68 5.68
C VAL A 80 -3.76 -5.36 6.42
N ALA A 81 -4.76 -4.60 6.86
CA ALA A 81 -5.99 -5.18 7.38
C ALA A 81 -6.79 -5.91 6.28
N ALA A 82 -6.79 -5.36 5.05
CA ALA A 82 -7.41 -6.01 3.89
C ALA A 82 -6.61 -7.22 3.38
N PHE A 83 -5.27 -7.17 3.44
CA PHE A 83 -4.37 -8.23 2.95
C PHE A 83 -3.39 -8.70 4.03
N PRO A 84 -3.88 -9.39 5.08
CA PRO A 84 -3.07 -9.71 6.27
C PRO A 84 -1.93 -10.70 6.02
N THR A 85 -1.92 -11.38 4.87
CA THR A 85 -0.87 -12.34 4.48
C THR A 85 0.14 -11.75 3.48
N ALA A 86 -0.05 -10.49 3.04
CA ALA A 86 0.83 -9.87 2.08
C ALA A 86 2.19 -9.52 2.70
N LYS A 87 3.27 -9.78 1.96
CA LYS A 87 4.62 -9.36 2.34
C LYS A 87 4.80 -7.86 2.11
N VAL A 88 5.41 -7.16 3.05
CA VAL A 88 5.60 -5.72 2.94
C VAL A 88 7.03 -5.40 2.54
N ALA A 89 7.22 -4.67 1.45
CA ALA A 89 8.53 -4.32 0.92
C ALA A 89 8.76 -2.81 0.87
N GLY A 90 9.97 -2.36 1.20
CA GLY A 90 10.31 -0.93 1.13
C GLY A 90 11.75 -0.62 1.56
N SER A 91 12.14 0.66 1.49
CA SER A 91 13.42 1.14 2.02
C SER A 91 13.42 1.13 3.56
N ARG A 92 14.60 1.18 4.20
CA ARG A 92 14.68 1.23 5.68
C ARG A 92 13.84 2.36 6.29
N ALA A 93 13.93 3.56 5.72
CA ALA A 93 13.19 4.73 6.22
C ALA A 93 11.67 4.57 5.98
N THR A 94 11.29 4.01 4.83
CA THR A 94 9.89 3.69 4.52
C THR A 94 9.33 2.72 5.55
N LEU A 95 9.98 1.57 5.75
CA LEU A 95 9.48 0.53 6.66
C LEU A 95 9.38 1.04 8.10
N ALA A 96 10.36 1.83 8.58
CA ALA A 96 10.26 2.47 9.89
C ALA A 96 9.03 3.39 10.02
N ARG A 97 8.67 4.13 8.96
CA ARG A 97 7.45 4.96 8.93
C ARG A 97 6.17 4.12 8.92
N LEU A 98 6.17 2.99 8.22
CA LEU A 98 5.02 2.08 8.14
C LEU A 98 4.76 1.35 9.46
N GLN A 99 5.83 0.97 10.18
CA GLN A 99 5.73 0.36 11.50
C GLN A 99 5.05 1.27 12.53
N LEU A 100 5.13 2.59 12.37
CA LEU A 100 4.40 3.54 13.23
C LEU A 100 2.89 3.55 12.98
N ALA A 101 2.42 2.99 11.86
CA ALA A 101 1.02 2.97 11.47
C ALA A 101 0.27 1.70 11.93
N VAL A 102 0.99 0.70 12.45
CA VAL A 102 0.41 -0.61 12.84
C VAL A 102 0.96 -1.05 14.18
N ASP A 103 0.09 -1.61 15.03
CA ASP A 103 0.51 -2.21 16.31
C ASP A 103 0.89 -3.68 16.08
N GLU A 104 2.06 -4.11 16.61
CA GLU A 104 2.52 -5.51 16.78
C GLU A 104 1.87 -6.51 15.80
N SER A 105 2.16 -6.36 14.51
CA SER A 105 1.52 -7.13 13.44
C SER A 105 2.44 -8.25 12.93
N PRO A 106 1.95 -9.47 12.65
CA PRO A 106 2.76 -10.61 12.19
C PRO A 106 3.24 -10.48 10.73
N LEU A 107 3.31 -9.25 10.20
CA LEU A 107 3.68 -8.95 8.83
C LEU A 107 5.11 -9.40 8.54
N GLU A 108 5.31 -10.00 7.37
CA GLU A 108 6.63 -10.31 6.86
C GLU A 108 7.21 -9.06 6.17
N TRP A 109 8.20 -8.44 6.81
CA TRP A 109 8.85 -7.21 6.32
C TRP A 109 10.11 -7.52 5.51
N GLN A 110 10.19 -6.99 4.29
CA GLN A 110 11.32 -7.16 3.39
C GLN A 110 11.95 -5.80 3.03
N ARG A 111 13.23 -5.63 3.36
CA ARG A 111 13.99 -4.46 2.93
C ARG A 111 14.43 -4.58 1.47
N LEU A 112 14.14 -3.56 0.67
CA LEU A 112 14.66 -3.43 -0.69
C LEU A 112 16.00 -2.68 -0.66
N ALA A 113 17.05 -3.36 -1.13
CA ALA A 113 18.46 -2.97 -1.10
C ALA A 113 19.12 -2.86 0.30
N GLY A 114 20.12 -3.71 0.51
CA GLY A 114 20.90 -3.85 1.74
C GLY A 114 20.47 -5.08 2.53
N GLY A 115 21.16 -6.21 2.31
CA GLY A 115 20.90 -7.47 3.00
C GLY A 115 20.92 -7.30 4.52
N GLY A 116 19.83 -7.71 5.17
CA GLY A 116 19.65 -7.67 6.62
C GLY A 116 18.20 -7.40 6.98
N ALA A 117 17.67 -8.20 7.92
CA ALA A 117 16.40 -7.94 8.57
C ALA A 117 16.42 -6.56 9.27
N LEU A 118 15.24 -5.95 9.43
CA LEU A 118 15.08 -4.73 10.24
C LEU A 118 15.53 -5.01 11.70
N PRO A 119 16.11 -4.03 12.42
CA PRO A 119 16.48 -4.17 13.83
C PRO A 119 15.25 -4.29 14.74
#